data_AF-A0A7U9SPF1-F1
#
_entry.id   AF-A0A7U9SPF1-F1
#
_cell.length_a   1.000
_cell.length_b   1.000
_cell.length_c   1.000
_cell.angle_alpha   90.00
_cell.angle_beta   90.00
_cell.angle_gamma   90.00
#
_symmetry.space_group_name_H-M   'P 1'
#
loop_
_entity.id
_entity.type
_entity.pdbx_description
1 polymer ?
#
loop_
_entity_poly.entity_id
_entity_poly.type
_entity_poly.pdbx_seq_one_letter_code
_entity_poly.pdbx_strand_id
1 'polypeptide(L)'
;MFNVKKNRAVKYVLKQECPFAKFDQTIRYKNSLFLKPKCYPAIVRINLDSYEITEFHTCIKEFENDKPQNAKFVWATATRDNFLYMASLNDSRMLIFDMDSYEFEVKSIGEYNFGFFSMCFDGEFFWLSAWKKGFIIKWEEQTGQCWEFEYYPNASSDIQALIGADLVDTGEKIFIFQRNFQDIYTLDKSSGIINKLPVSLYRNISTNKLSEVKQTGYWYARLFNKEIMAFSPYDYSLRIFDIQGNEKNIYPCKMNKEGLFDLERRTIEACYVREALPYYINEGSIGISEYIDYAINSDSYFKKEIISYEKNMSYMDGLSGANIHQRIIKSVVEERGYK
;
A
#
# COMPACT_ATOMS: atom_id res chain seq x y z
N MET A 1 17.12 4.33 9.88
CA MET A 1 17.71 5.28 8.91
C MET A 1 19.15 4.87 8.64
N PHE A 2 19.64 4.96 7.40
CA PHE A 2 21.03 4.63 7.08
C PHE A 2 21.81 5.90 6.75
N ASN A 3 22.87 6.18 7.52
CA ASN A 3 23.78 7.28 7.23
C ASN A 3 24.85 6.78 6.26
N VAL A 4 24.72 7.17 4.99
CA VAL A 4 25.63 6.75 3.91
C VAL A 4 27.06 7.21 4.19
N LYS A 5 27.27 8.43 4.70
CA LYS A 5 28.61 8.98 4.99
C LYS A 5 29.32 8.22 6.12
N LYS A 6 28.57 7.79 7.14
CA LYS A 6 29.10 7.06 8.29
C LYS A 6 29.01 5.54 8.13
N ASN A 7 28.49 5.06 6.99
CA ASN A 7 28.19 3.66 6.71
C ASN A 7 27.50 2.94 7.89
N ARG A 8 26.53 3.61 8.53
CA ARG A 8 25.94 3.15 9.79
C ARG A 8 24.41 3.26 9.76
N ALA A 9 23.75 2.19 10.18
CA ALA A 9 22.33 2.20 10.47
C ALA A 9 22.06 2.77 11.87
N VAL A 10 21.06 3.64 11.96
CA VAL A 10 20.46 4.07 13.22
C VAL A 10 19.05 3.51 13.29
N LYS A 11 18.80 2.68 14.31
CA LYS A 11 17.47 2.16 14.65
C LYS A 11 16.79 3.15 15.58
N TYR A 12 15.59 3.55 15.23
CA TYR A 12 14.73 4.35 16.09
C TYR A 12 13.57 3.49 16.58
N VAL A 13 13.31 3.59 17.88
CA VAL A 13 12.18 2.92 18.53
C VAL A 13 11.14 4.00 18.78
N LEU A 14 9.96 3.82 18.20
CA LEU A 14 8.83 4.71 18.39
C LEU A 14 8.09 4.36 19.68
N LYS A 15 7.38 5.31 20.28
CA LYS A 15 6.74 5.12 21.60
C LYS A 15 5.68 4.03 21.59
N GLN A 16 4.86 4.00 20.56
CA GLN A 16 3.79 3.00 20.42
C GLN A 16 4.18 1.90 19.45
N GLU A 17 3.79 0.68 19.79
CA GLU A 17 3.83 -0.44 18.87
C GLU A 17 2.65 -0.33 17.90
N CYS A 18 2.88 -0.68 16.64
CA CYS A 18 1.83 -0.75 15.63
C CYS A 18 2.21 -1.91 14.71
N PRO A 19 1.43 -3.00 14.72
CA PRO A 19 1.86 -4.27 14.16
C PRO A 19 1.86 -4.29 12.62
N PHE A 20 1.20 -3.32 11.98
CA PHE A 20 1.00 -3.32 10.55
C PHE A 20 1.24 -1.95 9.93
N ALA A 21 2.04 -1.92 8.84
CA ALA A 21 2.22 -0.80 7.91
C ALA A 21 2.11 0.61 8.54
N LYS A 22 2.99 0.92 9.50
CA LYS A 22 2.94 2.15 10.33
C LYS A 22 2.81 3.43 9.49
N PHE A 23 3.68 3.55 8.49
CA PHE A 23 3.81 4.68 7.58
C PHE A 23 3.93 4.14 6.15
N ASP A 24 3.45 4.90 5.17
CA ASP A 24 3.51 4.56 3.74
C ASP A 24 4.07 5.70 2.88
N GLN A 25 4.37 6.85 3.47
CA GLN A 25 5.04 7.95 2.77
C GLN A 25 5.95 8.74 3.71
N THR A 26 7.01 9.31 3.15
CA THR A 26 7.90 10.26 3.82
C THR A 26 7.88 11.59 3.08
N ILE A 27 7.69 12.69 3.81
CA ILE A 27 7.65 14.05 3.28
C ILE A 27 8.89 14.78 3.78
N ARG A 28 9.73 15.24 2.85
CA ARG A 28 10.86 16.10 3.20
C ARG A 28 10.39 17.55 3.19
N TYR A 29 10.60 18.25 4.30
CA TYR A 29 10.29 19.66 4.41
C TYR A 29 11.38 20.37 5.22
N LYS A 30 12.00 21.40 4.61
CA LYS A 30 13.18 22.08 5.15
C LYS A 30 14.23 21.06 5.63
N ASN A 31 14.64 21.17 6.89
CA ASN A 31 15.63 20.30 7.52
C ASN A 31 15.00 19.13 8.30
N SER A 32 13.85 18.64 7.84
CA SER A 32 13.10 17.60 8.53
C SER A 32 12.50 16.60 7.56
N LEU A 33 12.31 15.37 8.06
CA LEU A 33 11.55 14.32 7.42
C LEU A 33 10.30 14.04 8.25
N PHE A 34 9.13 14.15 7.65
CA PHE A 34 7.86 13.78 8.25
C PHE A 34 7.46 12.40 7.74
N LEU A 35 7.19 11.47 8.65
CA LEU A 35 6.63 10.16 8.33
C LEU A 35 5.12 10.28 8.40
N LYS A 36 4.47 10.07 7.26
CA LYS A 36 3.02 10.13 7.14
C LYS A 36 2.41 8.88 7.77
N PRO A 37 1.51 9.00 8.77
CA PRO A 37 0.86 7.84 9.33
C PRO A 37 -0.02 7.15 8.28
N LYS A 38 -0.03 5.82 8.34
CA LYS A 38 -1.04 4.99 7.71
C LYS A 38 -1.91 4.34 8.77
N CYS A 39 -1.30 3.56 9.64
CA CYS A 39 -1.95 3.00 10.84
C CYS A 39 -1.43 3.64 12.13
N TYR A 40 -0.25 4.26 12.09
CA TYR A 40 0.40 4.85 13.28
C TYR A 40 -0.40 6.03 13.87
N PRO A 41 -0.48 6.16 15.20
CA PRO A 41 -1.30 7.19 15.87
C PRO A 41 -0.60 8.55 15.98
N ALA A 42 0.33 8.87 15.07
CA ALA A 42 1.03 10.15 15.05
C ALA A 42 1.65 10.45 13.68
N ILE A 43 1.75 11.74 13.36
CA ILE A 43 2.75 12.23 12.41
C ILE A 43 4.10 12.23 13.15
N VAL A 44 5.14 11.66 12.53
CA VAL A 44 6.46 11.61 13.15
C VAL A 44 7.42 12.50 12.39
N ARG A 45 8.00 13.50 13.05
CA ARG A 45 9.05 14.33 12.49
C ARG A 45 10.41 13.81 12.94
N ILE A 46 11.37 13.82 12.02
CA ILE A 46 12.79 13.55 12.28
C ILE A 46 13.59 14.76 11.81
N ASN A 47 14.32 15.41 12.72
CA ASN A 47 15.29 16.44 12.36
C ASN A 47 16.48 15.79 11.62
N LEU A 48 16.89 16.32 10.47
CA LEU A 48 17.92 15.67 9.65
C LEU A 48 19.36 15.90 10.14
N ASP A 49 19.58 16.92 10.97
CA ASP A 49 20.89 17.23 11.56
C ASP A 49 21.07 16.55 12.93
N SER A 50 20.13 16.74 13.85
CA SER A 50 20.20 16.19 15.21
C SER A 50 19.68 14.77 15.32
N TYR A 51 18.87 14.33 14.35
CA TYR A 51 18.09 13.10 14.39
C TYR A 51 17.08 13.01 15.55
N GLU A 52 16.74 14.14 16.17
CA GLU A 52 15.67 14.23 17.14
C GLU A 52 14.32 13.84 16.53
N ILE A 53 13.51 13.13 17.30
CA ILE A 53 12.19 12.65 16.90
C ILE A 53 11.11 13.34 17.71
N THR A 54 10.10 13.85 17.01
CA THR A 54 8.89 14.42 17.61
C THR A 54 7.67 13.69 17.07
N GLU A 55 6.76 13.26 17.96
CA GLU A 55 5.52 12.58 17.59
C GLU A 55 4.32 13.49 17.88
N PHE A 56 3.51 13.77 16.85
CA PHE A 56 2.30 14.60 16.95
C PHE A 56 1.07 13.70 16.96
N HIS A 57 0.57 13.36 18.15
CA HIS A 57 -0.57 12.44 18.33
C HIS A 57 -1.93 13.13 18.21
N THR A 58 -2.04 14.39 18.67
CA THR A 58 -3.32 15.08 18.81
C THR A 58 -4.06 15.21 17.48
N CYS A 59 -3.34 15.50 16.39
CA CYS A 59 -3.91 15.66 15.05
C CYS A 59 -4.47 14.36 14.46
N ILE A 60 -4.05 13.19 14.96
CA ILE A 60 -4.48 11.88 14.45
C ILE A 60 -5.63 11.30 15.28
N LYS A 61 -5.81 11.77 16.51
CA LYS A 61 -6.73 11.19 17.49
C LYS A 61 -8.17 11.04 16.99
N GLU A 62 -8.67 11.99 16.22
CA GLU A 62 -10.04 11.97 15.69
C GLU A 62 -10.25 11.01 14.51
N PHE A 63 -9.16 10.48 13.95
CA PHE A 63 -9.16 9.46 12.88
C PHE A 63 -8.86 8.06 13.42
N GLU A 64 -8.69 7.92 14.74
CA GLU A 64 -8.60 6.62 15.37
C GLU A 64 -9.89 5.83 15.16
N ASN A 65 -9.72 4.52 15.03
CA ASN A 65 -10.81 3.58 14.85
C ASN A 65 -10.59 2.41 15.81
N ASP A 66 -11.64 1.61 16.05
CA ASP A 66 -11.62 0.53 17.04
C ASP A 66 -10.60 -0.59 16.72
N LYS A 67 -10.05 -0.60 15.51
CA LYS A 67 -9.13 -1.62 15.01
C LYS A 67 -7.80 -0.97 14.59
N PRO A 68 -6.81 -0.87 15.49
CA PRO A 68 -5.54 -0.15 15.24
C PRO A 68 -4.79 -0.56 13.95
N GLN A 69 -5.05 -1.76 13.43
CA GLN A 69 -4.52 -2.26 12.16
C GLN A 69 -5.14 -1.64 10.90
N ASN A 70 -6.34 -1.05 11.01
CA ASN A 70 -7.02 -0.41 9.89
C ASN A 70 -6.34 0.90 9.55
N ALA A 71 -6.02 1.07 8.26
CA ALA A 71 -5.43 2.29 7.75
C ALA A 71 -6.40 3.48 7.93
N LYS A 72 -5.87 4.57 8.47
CA LYS A 72 -6.55 5.86 8.65
C LYS A 72 -6.38 6.72 7.40
N PHE A 73 -5.15 6.74 6.90
CA PHE A 73 -4.74 7.46 5.71
C PHE A 73 -4.00 6.51 4.79
N VAL A 74 -4.09 6.76 3.48
CA VAL A 74 -3.30 6.07 2.47
C VAL A 74 -2.68 7.09 1.53
N TRP A 75 -2.83 6.95 0.21
CA TRP A 75 -2.17 7.79 -0.79
C TRP A 75 -2.86 9.13 -1.04
N ALA A 76 -4.00 9.41 -0.39
CA ALA A 76 -4.69 10.69 -0.50
C ALA A 76 -3.94 11.76 0.30
N THR A 77 -2.80 12.19 -0.24
CA THR A 77 -1.86 13.10 0.42
C THR A 77 -1.29 14.09 -0.58
N ALA A 78 -1.22 15.35 -0.18
CA ALA A 78 -0.59 16.42 -0.94
C ALA A 78 0.18 17.36 -0.01
N THR A 79 1.11 18.11 -0.59
CA THR A 79 1.84 19.17 0.11
C THR A 79 1.70 20.47 -0.67
N ARG A 80 1.37 21.55 0.02
CA ARG A 80 1.35 22.92 -0.53
C ARG A 80 2.05 23.83 0.45
N ASP A 81 3.15 24.45 0.02
CA ASP A 81 4.00 25.29 0.86
C ASP A 81 4.47 24.57 2.14
N ASN A 82 4.04 25.04 3.32
CA ASN A 82 4.30 24.46 4.63
C ASN A 82 3.23 23.45 5.07
N PHE A 83 2.16 23.23 4.32
CA PHE A 83 1.04 22.38 4.74
C PHE A 83 1.12 20.97 4.17
N LEU A 84 0.84 19.99 5.02
CA LEU A 84 0.64 18.59 4.68
C LEU A 84 -0.85 18.25 4.78
N TYR A 85 -1.44 17.89 3.64
CA TYR A 85 -2.83 17.50 3.51
C TYR A 85 -2.94 15.98 3.49
N MET A 86 -3.83 15.41 4.30
CA MET A 86 -4.12 13.98 4.33
C MET A 86 -5.62 13.73 4.42
N ALA A 87 -6.20 13.17 3.36
CA ALA A 87 -7.61 12.81 3.38
C ALA A 87 -7.79 11.43 4.02
N SER A 88 -8.80 11.31 4.88
CA SER A 88 -9.16 10.08 5.55
C SER A 88 -9.59 9.01 4.54
N LEU A 89 -9.17 7.78 4.77
CA LEU A 89 -9.61 6.61 4.00
C LEU A 89 -11.04 6.18 4.39
N ASN A 90 -11.49 6.55 5.59
CA ASN A 90 -12.67 5.97 6.22
C ASN A 90 -13.88 6.91 6.23
N ASP A 91 -13.68 8.21 6.04
CA ASP A 91 -14.73 9.23 6.02
C ASP A 91 -14.31 10.44 5.19
N SER A 92 -15.22 11.41 5.08
CA SER A 92 -15.11 12.59 4.23
C SER A 92 -14.29 13.72 4.86
N ARG A 93 -13.26 13.44 5.65
CA ARG A 93 -12.46 14.48 6.34
C ARG A 93 -11.03 14.60 5.80
N MET A 94 -10.53 15.82 5.80
CA MET A 94 -9.14 16.19 5.50
C MET A 94 -8.44 16.68 6.76
N LEU A 95 -7.28 16.11 7.07
CA LEU A 95 -6.35 16.69 8.03
C LEU A 95 -5.39 17.62 7.29
N ILE A 96 -5.24 18.85 7.78
CA ILE A 96 -4.32 19.86 7.26
C ILE A 96 -3.36 20.19 8.39
N PHE A 97 -2.09 19.83 8.22
CA PHE A 97 -1.05 19.98 9.22
C PHE A 97 -0.01 21.00 8.77
N ASP A 98 0.19 22.05 9.56
CA ASP A 98 1.23 23.05 9.32
C ASP A 98 2.59 22.52 9.78
N MET A 99 3.51 22.27 8.84
CA MET A 99 4.85 21.74 9.14
C MET A 99 5.81 22.79 9.72
N ASP A 100 5.42 24.07 9.76
CA ASP A 100 6.16 25.15 10.41
C ASP A 100 5.71 25.38 11.86
N SER A 101 4.41 25.55 12.09
CA SER A 101 3.86 25.81 13.45
C SER A 101 3.51 24.54 14.23
N TYR A 102 3.34 23.41 13.54
CA TYR A 102 2.82 22.13 14.07
C TYR A 102 1.36 22.17 14.53
N GLU A 103 0.65 23.25 14.22
CA GLU A 103 -0.79 23.34 14.38
C GLU A 103 -1.50 22.55 13.27
N PHE A 104 -2.77 22.24 13.50
CA PHE A 104 -3.57 21.50 12.54
C PHE A 104 -5.03 21.94 12.54
N GLU A 105 -5.68 21.73 11.39
CA GLU A 105 -7.13 21.83 11.25
C GLU A 105 -7.68 20.58 10.59
N VAL A 106 -8.96 20.29 10.85
CA VAL A 106 -9.71 19.22 10.19
C VAL A 106 -10.89 19.85 9.45
N LYS A 107 -11.00 19.57 8.15
CA LYS A 107 -12.09 20.06 7.30
C LYS A 107 -12.89 18.90 6.71
N SER A 108 -14.19 19.08 6.56
CA SER A 108 -15.03 18.16 5.79
C SER A 108 -14.88 18.42 4.29
N ILE A 109 -14.87 17.35 3.51
CA ILE A 109 -14.86 17.32 2.05
C ILE A 109 -16.27 16.89 1.64
N GLY A 110 -17.21 17.84 1.62
CA GLY A 110 -18.63 17.54 1.45
C GLY A 110 -19.19 16.61 2.53
N GLU A 111 -20.33 16.00 2.26
CA GLU A 111 -21.04 15.09 3.17
C GLU A 111 -21.10 13.69 2.56
N TYR A 112 -19.99 12.94 2.66
CA TYR A 112 -19.90 11.57 2.15
C TYR A 112 -19.76 10.53 3.26
N ASN A 113 -20.32 9.34 3.00
CA ASN A 113 -20.17 8.15 3.86
C ASN A 113 -18.99 7.25 3.45
N PHE A 114 -18.04 7.81 2.70
CA PHE A 114 -16.82 7.15 2.24
C PHE A 114 -15.64 8.09 2.42
N GLY A 115 -14.43 7.53 2.42
CA GLY A 115 -13.19 8.31 2.39
C GLY A 115 -12.47 8.21 1.04
N PHE A 116 -11.18 8.53 1.04
CA PHE A 116 -10.40 8.80 -0.16
C PHE A 116 -9.15 7.94 -0.23
N PHE A 117 -8.81 7.50 -1.44
CA PHE A 117 -7.73 6.55 -1.67
C PHE A 117 -6.44 7.23 -2.15
N SER A 118 -6.55 8.17 -3.09
CA SER A 118 -5.45 8.98 -3.60
C SER A 118 -5.92 10.40 -3.87
N MET A 119 -4.96 11.32 -4.04
CA MET A 119 -5.23 12.73 -4.28
C MET A 119 -4.11 13.36 -5.09
N CYS A 120 -4.45 14.34 -5.92
CA CYS A 120 -3.51 15.33 -6.45
C CYS A 120 -4.03 16.75 -6.22
N PHE A 121 -3.12 17.72 -6.22
CA PHE A 121 -3.44 19.14 -6.15
C PHE A 121 -2.95 19.77 -7.46
N ASP A 122 -3.83 20.50 -8.15
CA ASP A 122 -3.53 21.06 -9.47
C ASP A 122 -3.04 22.51 -9.45
N GLY A 123 -2.86 23.08 -8.25
CA GLY A 123 -2.52 24.48 -8.04
C GLY A 123 -3.70 25.31 -7.51
N GLU A 124 -4.93 24.83 -7.67
CA GLU A 124 -6.15 25.53 -7.25
C GLU A 124 -7.09 24.61 -6.45
N PHE A 125 -7.33 23.41 -6.96
CA PHE A 125 -8.25 22.43 -6.40
C PHE A 125 -7.55 21.13 -6.01
N PHE A 126 -8.11 20.47 -5.02
CA PHE A 126 -7.77 19.08 -4.70
C PHE A 126 -8.67 18.15 -5.51
N TRP A 127 -8.07 17.12 -6.09
CA TRP A 127 -8.79 16.07 -6.80
C TRP A 127 -8.55 14.75 -6.10
N LEU A 128 -9.61 14.12 -5.61
CA LEU A 128 -9.55 12.95 -4.76
C LEU A 128 -10.26 11.77 -5.40
N SER A 129 -9.65 10.59 -5.36
CA SER A 129 -10.34 9.36 -5.75
C SER A 129 -11.12 8.81 -4.57
N ALA A 130 -12.43 8.64 -4.74
CA ALA A 130 -13.29 8.10 -3.71
C ALA A 130 -12.98 6.60 -3.50
N TRP A 131 -12.79 6.20 -2.24
CA TRP A 131 -12.45 4.82 -1.91
C TRP A 131 -13.67 3.92 -2.04
N LYS A 132 -13.50 2.80 -2.76
CA LYS A 132 -14.56 1.84 -3.07
C LYS A 132 -15.74 2.46 -3.83
N LYS A 133 -15.47 3.52 -4.58
CA LYS A 133 -16.45 4.28 -5.35
C LYS A 133 -15.84 4.69 -6.68
N GLY A 134 -16.62 4.65 -7.75
CA GLY A 134 -16.17 5.01 -9.09
C GLY A 134 -16.18 6.53 -9.35
N PHE A 135 -15.85 7.36 -8.34
CA PHE A 135 -15.92 8.82 -8.42
C PHE A 135 -14.58 9.48 -8.20
N ILE A 136 -14.38 10.61 -8.88
CA ILE A 136 -13.41 11.65 -8.53
C ILE A 136 -14.15 12.82 -7.91
N ILE A 137 -13.65 13.32 -6.78
CA ILE A 137 -14.16 14.52 -6.12
C ILE A 137 -13.18 15.66 -6.37
N LYS A 138 -13.64 16.74 -6.98
CA LYS A 138 -12.94 18.03 -6.98
C LYS A 138 -13.37 18.81 -5.74
N TRP A 139 -12.42 19.30 -4.97
CA TRP A 139 -12.67 20.03 -3.73
C TRP A 139 -11.92 21.36 -3.71
N GLU A 140 -12.66 22.42 -3.40
CA GLU A 140 -12.11 23.76 -3.15
C GLU A 140 -11.98 23.99 -1.64
N GLU A 141 -10.75 24.15 -1.16
CA GLU A 141 -10.47 24.25 0.28
C GLU A 141 -11.07 25.50 0.95
N GLN A 142 -11.13 26.63 0.24
CA GLN A 142 -11.56 27.91 0.81
C GLN A 142 -13.07 27.96 1.04
N THR A 143 -13.84 27.48 0.07
CA THR A 143 -15.31 27.53 0.09
C THR A 143 -15.92 26.23 0.63
N GLY A 144 -15.17 25.12 0.59
CA GLY A 144 -15.66 23.78 0.87
C GLY A 144 -16.47 23.17 -0.29
N GLN A 145 -16.53 23.83 -1.46
CA GLN A 145 -17.34 23.35 -2.58
C GLN A 145 -16.78 22.06 -3.17
N CYS A 146 -17.68 21.13 -3.52
CA CYS A 146 -17.36 19.85 -4.11
C CYS A 146 -18.04 19.66 -5.47
N TRP A 147 -17.38 18.95 -6.38
CA TRP A 147 -17.95 18.46 -7.64
C TRP A 147 -17.57 17.00 -7.85
N GLU A 148 -18.49 16.22 -8.39
CA GLU A 148 -18.37 14.77 -8.55
C GLU A 148 -18.29 14.37 -10.01
N PHE A 149 -17.37 13.47 -10.32
CA PHE A 149 -17.15 12.95 -11.67
C PHE A 149 -17.08 11.42 -11.63
N GLU A 150 -18.08 10.75 -12.21
CA GLU A 150 -18.18 9.30 -12.22
C GLU A 150 -17.41 8.69 -13.40
N TYR A 151 -16.43 7.82 -13.11
CA TYR A 151 -15.64 7.12 -14.13
C TYR A 151 -15.98 5.63 -14.24
N TYR A 152 -16.69 5.07 -13.26
CA TYR A 152 -17.05 3.65 -13.25
C TYR A 152 -18.52 3.45 -12.84
N PRO A 153 -19.48 3.75 -13.75
CA PRO A 153 -20.89 3.67 -13.45
C PRO A 153 -21.37 2.21 -13.28
N ASN A 154 -22.40 2.02 -12.46
CA ASN A 154 -23.11 0.73 -12.28
C ASN A 154 -22.23 -0.44 -11.81
N ALA A 155 -21.12 -0.19 -11.10
CA ALA A 155 -20.36 -1.25 -10.46
C ALA A 155 -21.24 -2.01 -9.45
N SER A 156 -21.23 -3.35 -9.52
CA SER A 156 -21.79 -4.19 -8.45
C SER A 156 -21.05 -3.96 -7.13
N SER A 157 -21.66 -4.33 -6.01
CA SER A 157 -21.06 -4.19 -4.67
C SER A 157 -19.67 -4.83 -4.57
N ASP A 158 -19.49 -5.99 -5.22
CA ASP A 158 -18.23 -6.73 -5.20
C ASP A 158 -17.13 -6.02 -5.99
N ILE A 159 -17.49 -5.39 -7.10
CA ILE A 159 -16.58 -4.56 -7.89
C ILE A 159 -16.25 -3.27 -7.13
N GLN A 160 -17.26 -2.59 -6.57
CA GLN A 160 -17.08 -1.38 -5.76
C GLN A 160 -16.07 -1.62 -4.63
N ALA A 161 -16.15 -2.75 -3.93
CA ALA A 161 -15.23 -3.08 -2.84
C ALA A 161 -13.74 -3.14 -3.26
N LEU A 162 -13.46 -3.26 -4.56
CA LEU A 162 -12.12 -3.31 -5.15
C LEU A 162 -11.69 -1.99 -5.81
N ILE A 163 -12.57 -0.99 -5.91
CA ILE A 163 -12.24 0.28 -6.56
C ILE A 163 -11.29 1.09 -5.66
N GLY A 164 -10.13 1.38 -6.22
CA GLY A 164 -9.22 2.43 -5.78
C GLY A 164 -8.34 2.80 -6.96
N ALA A 165 -8.10 4.09 -7.14
CA ALA A 165 -7.36 4.60 -8.27
C ALA A 165 -6.25 5.53 -7.82
N ASP A 166 -5.10 5.48 -8.48
CA ASP A 166 -4.08 6.52 -8.35
C ASP A 166 -4.37 7.65 -9.35
N LEU A 167 -4.09 8.89 -8.97
CA LEU A 167 -4.38 10.07 -9.77
C LEU A 167 -3.09 10.74 -10.23
N VAL A 168 -3.03 11.06 -11.52
CA VAL A 168 -1.90 11.77 -12.11
C VAL A 168 -2.41 13.00 -12.84
N ASP A 169 -2.14 14.19 -12.28
CA ASP A 169 -2.40 15.45 -12.96
C ASP A 169 -1.33 15.72 -14.02
N THR A 170 -1.74 16.00 -15.25
CA THR A 170 -0.89 16.36 -16.37
C THR A 170 -1.00 17.83 -16.77
N GLY A 171 -1.75 18.63 -16.01
CA GLY A 171 -2.01 20.04 -16.25
C GLY A 171 -3.38 20.30 -16.85
N GLU A 172 -3.74 19.65 -17.96
CA GLU A 172 -5.08 19.78 -18.57
C GLU A 172 -6.03 18.66 -18.13
N LYS A 173 -5.47 17.48 -17.86
CA LYS A 173 -6.22 16.26 -17.56
C LYS A 173 -5.73 15.60 -16.29
N ILE A 174 -6.60 14.81 -15.70
CA ILE A 174 -6.24 13.86 -14.65
C ILE A 174 -6.37 12.46 -15.21
N PHE A 175 -5.29 11.69 -15.12
CA PHE A 175 -5.32 10.27 -15.43
C PHE A 175 -5.66 9.49 -14.16
N ILE A 176 -6.56 8.51 -14.33
CA ILE A 176 -7.12 7.70 -13.26
C ILE A 176 -6.68 6.26 -13.52
N PHE A 177 -5.66 5.83 -12.78
CA PHE A 177 -5.09 4.48 -12.89
C PHE A 177 -5.72 3.57 -11.83
N GLN A 178 -6.62 2.68 -12.25
CA GLN A 178 -7.25 1.77 -11.32
C GLN A 178 -6.27 0.72 -10.79
N ARG A 179 -6.38 0.38 -9.50
CA ARG A 179 -5.45 -0.55 -8.84
C ARG A 179 -5.72 -2.01 -9.15
N ASN A 180 -6.99 -2.36 -9.28
CA ASN A 180 -7.44 -3.74 -9.47
C ASN A 180 -8.00 -3.97 -10.87
N PHE A 181 -7.99 -2.97 -11.75
CA PHE A 181 -8.54 -3.06 -13.09
C PHE A 181 -7.54 -2.45 -14.08
N GLN A 182 -7.42 -3.03 -15.26
CA GLN A 182 -6.52 -2.53 -16.31
C GLN A 182 -6.99 -1.20 -16.92
N ASP A 183 -8.25 -0.84 -16.68
CA ASP A 183 -8.86 0.35 -17.22
C ASP A 183 -8.17 1.61 -16.69
N ILE A 184 -7.75 2.45 -17.64
CA ILE A 184 -7.27 3.80 -17.38
C ILE A 184 -8.32 4.77 -17.90
N TYR A 185 -8.67 5.75 -17.09
CA TYR A 185 -9.55 6.84 -17.49
C TYR A 185 -8.79 8.17 -17.51
N THR A 186 -9.33 9.12 -18.25
CA THR A 186 -8.88 10.50 -18.25
C THR A 186 -10.07 11.38 -17.93
N LEU A 187 -9.86 12.38 -17.08
CA LEU A 187 -10.81 13.43 -16.75
C LEU A 187 -10.26 14.74 -17.30
N ASP A 188 -10.99 15.38 -18.21
CA ASP A 188 -10.68 16.73 -18.66
C ASP A 188 -11.12 17.75 -17.60
N LYS A 189 -10.19 18.53 -17.05
CA LYS A 189 -10.47 19.40 -15.90
C LYS A 189 -11.39 20.58 -16.25
N SER A 190 -11.42 20.99 -17.52
CA SER A 190 -12.20 22.14 -17.98
C SER A 190 -13.67 21.79 -18.23
N SER A 191 -13.90 20.62 -18.83
CA SER A 191 -15.23 20.17 -19.23
C SER A 191 -15.86 19.19 -18.24
N GLY A 192 -15.05 18.54 -17.39
CA GLY A 192 -15.51 17.46 -16.51
C GLY A 192 -15.74 16.14 -17.25
N ILE A 193 -15.42 16.05 -18.54
CA ILE A 193 -15.68 14.85 -19.35
C ILE A 193 -14.67 13.77 -18.99
N ILE A 194 -15.18 12.57 -18.73
CA ILE A 194 -14.38 11.37 -18.49
C ILE A 194 -14.36 10.50 -19.75
N ASN A 195 -13.17 10.05 -20.15
CA ASN A 195 -12.97 9.10 -21.23
C ASN A 195 -12.14 7.91 -20.75
N LYS A 196 -12.59 6.70 -21.11
CA LYS A 196 -11.78 5.48 -20.95
C LYS A 196 -10.77 5.41 -22.09
N LEU A 197 -9.50 5.19 -21.77
CA LEU A 197 -8.46 5.05 -22.80
C LEU A 197 -8.59 3.70 -23.52
N PRO A 198 -8.38 3.67 -24.84
CA PRO A 198 -8.24 2.44 -25.59
C PRO A 198 -6.84 1.86 -25.31
N VAL A 199 -6.67 1.22 -24.15
CA VAL A 199 -5.42 0.52 -23.86
C VAL A 199 -5.38 -0.73 -24.72
N SER A 200 -4.28 -0.95 -25.43
CA SER A 200 -4.04 -2.21 -26.14
C SER A 200 -4.12 -3.35 -25.14
N LEU A 201 -5.25 -4.07 -25.16
CA LEU A 201 -5.55 -5.15 -24.24
C LEU A 201 -4.43 -6.19 -24.32
N TYR A 202 -3.67 -6.36 -23.25
CA TYR A 202 -2.71 -7.46 -23.16
C TYR A 202 -3.42 -8.81 -22.94
N ARG A 203 -4.74 -8.82 -22.67
CA ARG A 203 -5.62 -10.01 -22.67
C ARG A 203 -7.11 -9.67 -22.70
N ASN A 204 -7.89 -10.54 -23.36
CA ASN A 204 -9.31 -10.77 -23.08
C ASN A 204 -9.44 -11.52 -21.74
N ILE A 205 -9.32 -10.82 -20.60
CA ILE A 205 -9.71 -11.41 -19.32
C ILE A 205 -11.23 -11.43 -19.28
N SER A 206 -11.84 -12.63 -19.37
CA SER A 206 -13.28 -12.75 -19.21
C SER A 206 -13.62 -12.38 -17.76
N THR A 207 -14.46 -11.37 -17.61
CA THR A 207 -14.73 -10.63 -16.35
C THR A 207 -15.51 -11.42 -15.30
N ASN A 208 -15.49 -12.76 -15.33
CA ASN A 208 -16.48 -13.58 -14.61
C ASN A 208 -15.99 -14.11 -13.26
N LYS A 209 -14.73 -13.90 -12.85
CA LYS A 209 -14.23 -14.32 -11.53
C LYS A 209 -13.41 -13.24 -10.83
N LEU A 210 -13.88 -12.79 -9.66
CA LEU A 210 -13.18 -11.84 -8.78
C LEU A 210 -11.73 -12.25 -8.42
N SER A 211 -11.42 -13.55 -8.41
CA SER A 211 -10.06 -14.05 -8.15
C SER A 211 -9.08 -13.75 -9.27
N GLU A 212 -9.55 -13.56 -10.51
CA GLU A 212 -8.71 -13.34 -11.70
C GLU A 212 -8.47 -11.84 -11.98
N VAL A 213 -9.28 -10.96 -11.37
CA VAL A 213 -9.20 -9.50 -11.57
C VAL A 213 -8.21 -8.84 -10.58
N LYS A 214 -7.97 -9.45 -9.41
CA LYS A 214 -7.06 -8.89 -8.40
C LYS A 214 -5.65 -8.70 -8.96
N GLN A 215 -5.08 -7.52 -8.74
CA GLN A 215 -3.73 -7.12 -9.18
C GLN A 215 -3.52 -7.04 -10.70
N THR A 216 -4.59 -6.87 -11.48
CA THR A 216 -4.44 -6.63 -12.93
C THR A 216 -4.23 -5.16 -13.30
N GLY A 217 -4.51 -4.24 -12.38
CA GLY A 217 -4.37 -2.79 -12.61
C GLY A 217 -2.97 -2.27 -12.29
N TYR A 218 -2.91 -1.10 -11.67
CA TYR A 218 -1.68 -0.36 -11.44
C TYR A 218 -1.51 -0.02 -9.96
N TRP A 219 -0.40 -0.39 -9.34
CA TRP A 219 -0.19 -0.08 -7.92
C TRP A 219 0.10 1.40 -7.66
N TYR A 220 0.80 2.06 -8.58
CA TYR A 220 1.09 3.48 -8.52
C TYR A 220 1.42 4.02 -9.91
N ALA A 221 1.12 5.29 -10.13
CA ALA A 221 1.47 6.04 -11.33
C ALA A 221 1.97 7.45 -11.00
N ARG A 222 3.01 7.94 -11.67
CA ARG A 222 3.58 9.28 -11.42
C ARG A 222 3.94 9.98 -12.71
N LEU A 223 3.75 11.29 -12.75
CA LEU A 223 4.26 12.14 -13.83
C LEU A 223 5.75 12.40 -13.61
N PHE A 224 6.56 12.15 -14.62
CA PHE A 224 7.99 12.46 -14.64
C PHE A 224 8.38 12.91 -16.05
N ASN A 225 8.99 14.09 -16.19
CA ASN A 225 9.43 14.64 -17.48
C ASN A 225 8.38 14.60 -18.61
N LYS A 226 7.11 14.97 -18.31
CA LYS A 226 5.97 14.93 -19.24
C LYS A 226 5.61 13.53 -19.74
N GLU A 227 5.96 12.50 -18.98
CA GLU A 227 5.56 11.13 -19.22
C GLU A 227 5.00 10.53 -17.93
N ILE A 228 4.03 9.64 -18.06
CA ILE A 228 3.40 8.97 -16.94
C ILE A 228 4.05 7.60 -16.80
N MET A 229 4.64 7.34 -15.64
CA MET A 229 5.23 6.06 -15.28
C MET A 229 4.26 5.32 -14.38
N ALA A 230 3.71 4.19 -14.83
CA ALA A 230 2.77 3.39 -14.07
C ALA A 230 3.30 1.97 -13.85
N PHE A 231 3.29 1.50 -12.60
CA PHE A 231 3.76 0.16 -12.28
C PHE A 231 2.60 -0.84 -12.26
N SER A 232 2.74 -1.87 -13.08
CA SER A 232 1.85 -3.00 -13.19
C SER A 232 2.39 -4.16 -12.34
N PRO A 233 1.74 -4.53 -11.22
CA PRO A 233 2.11 -5.70 -10.44
C PRO A 233 1.78 -7.02 -11.16
N TYR A 234 0.95 -6.98 -12.20
CA TYR A 234 0.49 -8.15 -12.93
C TYR A 234 1.64 -8.91 -13.60
N ASP A 235 2.50 -8.15 -14.27
CA ASP A 235 3.66 -8.65 -15.01
C ASP A 235 4.97 -8.03 -14.51
N TYR A 236 4.91 -7.35 -13.35
CA TYR A 236 6.01 -6.64 -12.72
C TYR A 236 6.72 -5.73 -13.71
N SER A 237 5.98 -4.83 -14.35
CA SER A 237 6.53 -3.92 -15.36
C SER A 237 6.24 -2.46 -15.04
N LEU A 238 7.19 -1.59 -15.39
CA LEU A 238 6.98 -0.15 -15.45
C LEU A 238 6.55 0.22 -16.87
N ARG A 239 5.36 0.76 -17.00
CA ARG A 239 4.75 1.18 -18.25
C ARG A 239 4.84 2.69 -18.39
N ILE A 240 5.25 3.15 -19.55
CA ILE A 240 5.43 4.57 -19.84
C ILE A 240 4.36 5.02 -20.82
N PHE A 241 3.57 6.02 -20.42
CA PHE A 241 2.56 6.66 -21.25
C PHE A 241 2.96 8.11 -21.51
N ASP A 242 2.56 8.65 -22.67
CA ASP A 242 2.56 10.10 -22.85
C ASP A 242 1.36 10.77 -22.18
N ILE A 243 1.35 12.10 -22.17
CA ILE A 243 0.25 12.90 -21.63
C ILE A 243 -1.06 12.80 -22.45
N GLN A 244 -1.04 12.17 -23.62
CA GLN A 244 -2.25 11.86 -24.39
C GLN A 244 -2.78 10.46 -24.07
N GLY A 245 -2.04 9.66 -23.32
CA GLY A 245 -2.41 8.31 -22.89
C GLY A 245 -1.95 7.19 -23.82
N ASN A 246 -1.05 7.47 -24.78
CA ASN A 246 -0.45 6.43 -25.59
C ASN A 246 0.66 5.73 -24.81
N GLU A 247 0.63 4.40 -24.74
CA GLU A 247 1.71 3.60 -24.17
C GLU A 247 2.92 3.62 -25.14
N LYS A 248 4.06 4.12 -24.66
CA LYS A 248 5.29 4.26 -25.44
C LYS A 248 6.24 3.10 -25.24
N ASN A 249 6.43 2.68 -23.99
CA ASN A 249 7.45 1.69 -23.60
C ASN A 249 6.99 0.86 -22.41
N ILE A 250 7.54 -0.35 -22.33
CA ILE A 250 7.35 -1.27 -21.20
C ILE A 250 8.72 -1.74 -20.74
N TYR A 251 9.02 -1.54 -19.46
CA TYR A 251 10.26 -1.97 -18.83
C TYR A 251 9.95 -3.05 -17.79
N PRO A 252 10.33 -4.32 -18.03
CA PRO A 252 10.20 -5.35 -17.02
C PRO A 252 11.04 -5.03 -15.78
N CYS A 253 10.40 -4.95 -14.61
CA CYS A 253 11.04 -4.80 -13.32
C CYS A 253 11.35 -6.19 -12.74
N LYS A 254 12.46 -6.78 -13.20
CA LYS A 254 12.91 -8.11 -12.77
C LYS A 254 14.16 -8.01 -11.91
N MET A 255 14.23 -8.85 -10.88
CA MET A 255 15.46 -9.09 -10.16
C MET A 255 16.28 -10.14 -10.91
N ASN A 256 17.60 -9.96 -11.00
CA ASN A 256 18.47 -11.02 -11.54
C ASN A 256 18.52 -12.20 -10.55
N LYS A 257 18.98 -13.36 -11.02
CA LYS A 257 19.01 -14.59 -10.22
C LYS A 257 19.83 -14.43 -8.94
N GLU A 258 20.99 -13.79 -9.02
CA GLU A 258 21.85 -13.52 -7.87
C GLU A 258 21.17 -12.63 -6.82
N GLY A 259 20.51 -11.56 -7.26
CA GLY A 259 19.76 -10.68 -6.35
C GLY A 259 18.58 -11.38 -5.69
N LEU A 260 17.92 -12.28 -6.42
CA LEU A 260 16.85 -13.12 -5.86
C LEU A 260 17.42 -14.02 -4.76
N PHE A 261 18.49 -14.76 -5.02
CA PHE A 261 19.14 -15.60 -4.02
C PHE A 261 19.61 -14.81 -2.79
N ASP A 262 20.16 -13.60 -2.99
CA ASP A 262 20.55 -12.73 -1.88
C ASP A 262 19.34 -12.30 -1.02
N LEU A 263 18.19 -12.03 -1.64
CA LEU A 263 16.95 -11.68 -0.94
C LEU A 263 16.38 -12.88 -0.17
N GLU A 264 16.36 -14.05 -0.79
CA GLU A 264 15.93 -15.31 -0.20
C GLU A 264 16.80 -15.63 1.02
N ARG A 265 18.14 -15.61 0.86
CA ARG A 265 19.10 -15.79 1.94
C ARG A 265 18.83 -14.86 3.12
N ARG A 266 18.67 -13.55 2.87
CA ARG A 266 18.38 -12.57 3.93
C ARG A 266 17.05 -12.82 4.63
N THR A 267 16.04 -13.31 3.90
CA THR A 267 14.72 -13.63 4.46
C THR A 267 14.83 -14.81 5.42
N ILE A 268 15.54 -15.84 4.98
CA ILE A 268 15.88 -17.02 5.78
C ILE A 268 16.66 -16.60 7.04
N GLU A 269 17.71 -15.80 6.87
CA GLU A 269 18.52 -15.25 7.97
C GLU A 269 17.72 -14.40 8.96
N ALA A 270 16.75 -13.62 8.49
CA ALA A 270 15.90 -12.80 9.35
C ALA A 270 14.97 -13.63 10.24
N CYS A 271 14.49 -14.78 9.76
CA CYS A 271 13.73 -15.73 10.57
C CYS A 271 14.61 -16.33 11.69
N TYR A 272 15.90 -16.54 11.42
CA TYR A 272 16.86 -17.04 12.43
C TYR A 272 17.10 -16.06 13.55
N VAL A 273 17.31 -14.78 13.23
CA VAL A 273 17.51 -13.74 14.24
C VAL A 273 16.30 -13.63 15.18
N ARG A 274 15.12 -14.08 14.74
CA ARG A 274 13.88 -14.08 15.52
C ARG A 274 13.62 -15.36 16.31
N GLU A 275 14.51 -16.36 16.25
CA GLU A 275 14.37 -17.67 16.89
C GLU A 275 13.02 -18.37 16.61
N ALA A 276 12.41 -18.10 15.45
CA ALA A 276 11.08 -18.56 15.10
C ALA A 276 11.09 -20.03 14.64
N LEU A 277 11.37 -20.98 15.54
CA LEU A 277 11.41 -22.42 15.24
C LEU A 277 10.02 -23.09 15.34
N PRO A 278 9.63 -23.97 14.39
CA PRO A 278 10.28 -24.23 13.09
C PRO A 278 10.13 -23.01 12.17
N TYR A 279 11.15 -22.68 11.38
CA TYR A 279 11.06 -21.50 10.52
C TYR A 279 10.05 -21.80 9.41
N TYR A 280 9.01 -21.00 9.34
CA TYR A 280 8.05 -21.09 8.25
C TYR A 280 8.48 -20.13 7.15
N ILE A 281 8.80 -20.68 5.99
CA ILE A 281 9.03 -19.91 4.77
C ILE A 281 7.85 -20.20 3.85
N ASN A 282 7.28 -19.13 3.28
CA ASN A 282 6.21 -19.28 2.31
C ASN A 282 6.80 -19.86 1.02
N GLU A 283 6.23 -20.95 0.50
CA GLU A 283 6.66 -21.59 -0.76
C GLU A 283 6.60 -20.63 -1.97
N GLY A 284 5.76 -19.59 -1.90
CA GLY A 284 5.74 -18.52 -2.91
C GLY A 284 6.90 -17.53 -2.80
N SER A 285 7.74 -17.64 -1.77
CA SER A 285 8.92 -16.78 -1.53
C SER A 285 10.23 -17.45 -1.90
N ILE A 286 10.36 -18.76 -1.62
CA ILE A 286 11.56 -19.59 -1.91
C ILE A 286 11.08 -20.97 -2.34
N GLY A 287 11.65 -21.51 -3.41
CA GLY A 287 11.38 -22.89 -3.83
C GLY A 287 11.94 -23.92 -2.85
N ILE A 288 11.24 -25.05 -2.69
CA ILE A 288 11.62 -26.10 -1.73
C ILE A 288 13.05 -26.61 -2.00
N SER A 289 13.42 -26.78 -3.27
CA SER A 289 14.75 -27.26 -3.66
C SER A 289 15.84 -26.28 -3.24
N GLU A 290 15.64 -24.98 -3.48
CA GLU A 290 16.57 -23.92 -3.11
C GLU A 290 16.73 -23.81 -1.58
N TYR A 291 15.63 -23.97 -0.83
CA TYR A 291 15.68 -24.02 0.62
C TYR A 291 16.48 -25.22 1.13
N ILE A 292 16.28 -26.41 0.54
CA ILE A 292 17.04 -27.62 0.88
C ILE A 292 18.53 -27.43 0.57
N ASP A 293 18.86 -26.92 -0.61
CA ASP A 293 20.24 -26.64 -1.01
C ASP A 293 20.89 -25.63 -0.04
N TYR A 294 20.17 -24.58 0.35
CA TYR A 294 20.65 -23.61 1.33
C TYR A 294 20.85 -24.26 2.72
N ALA A 295 19.92 -25.10 3.17
CA ALA A 295 20.00 -25.80 4.46
C ALA A 295 21.18 -26.79 4.55
N ILE A 296 21.51 -27.47 3.45
CA ILE A 296 22.61 -28.44 3.39
C ILE A 296 23.97 -27.74 3.35
N ASN A 297 24.06 -26.60 2.67
CA ASN A 297 25.33 -25.89 2.43
C ASN A 297 25.66 -24.82 3.47
N SER A 298 24.76 -24.57 4.42
CA SER A 298 24.97 -23.60 5.49
C SER A 298 25.42 -24.28 6.80
N ASP A 299 26.09 -23.49 7.65
CA ASP A 299 26.84 -23.98 8.81
C ASP A 299 25.96 -24.49 9.97
N SER A 300 26.58 -24.78 11.12
CA SER A 300 26.03 -25.37 12.37
C SER A 300 24.63 -24.92 12.85
N TYR A 301 24.10 -23.80 12.35
CA TYR A 301 22.83 -23.19 12.73
C TYR A 301 21.59 -23.95 12.23
N PHE A 302 21.65 -24.59 11.05
CA PHE A 302 20.54 -25.40 10.52
C PHE A 302 20.34 -26.73 11.24
N LYS A 303 21.32 -27.20 12.01
CA LYS A 303 21.18 -28.43 12.79
C LYS A 303 19.99 -28.38 13.74
N LYS A 304 19.70 -27.22 14.34
CA LYS A 304 18.53 -27.06 15.24
C LYS A 304 17.20 -27.17 14.50
N GLU A 305 17.15 -26.69 13.27
CA GLU A 305 15.97 -26.78 12.41
C GLU A 305 15.76 -28.19 11.88
N ILE A 306 16.83 -28.84 11.40
CA ILE A 306 16.80 -30.25 11.01
C ILE A 306 16.31 -31.10 12.19
N ILE A 307 16.84 -30.91 13.40
CA ILE A 307 16.35 -31.59 14.61
C ILE A 307 14.86 -31.29 14.89
N SER A 308 14.40 -30.06 14.64
CA SER A 308 12.99 -29.70 14.81
C SER A 308 12.09 -30.39 13.78
N TYR A 309 12.53 -30.51 12.52
CA TYR A 309 11.81 -31.24 11.48
C TYR A 309 11.88 -32.75 11.68
N GLU A 310 13.00 -33.30 12.15
CA GLU A 310 13.15 -34.72 12.54
C GLU A 310 12.17 -35.09 13.66
N LYS A 311 11.96 -34.22 14.64
CA LYS A 311 10.88 -34.40 15.65
C LYS A 311 9.49 -34.42 15.03
N ASN A 312 9.29 -33.76 13.88
CA ASN A 312 8.03 -33.77 13.16
C ASN A 312 7.89 -34.99 12.23
N MET A 313 8.99 -35.64 11.83
CA MET A 313 8.97 -36.84 10.99
C MET A 313 8.22 -38.00 11.64
N SER A 314 8.20 -38.09 12.98
CA SER A 314 7.39 -39.10 13.68
C SER A 314 5.88 -38.93 13.46
N TYR A 315 5.44 -37.80 12.92
CA TYR A 315 4.04 -37.50 12.57
C TYR A 315 3.80 -37.49 11.05
N MET A 316 4.79 -37.92 10.25
CA MET A 316 4.63 -38.15 8.80
C MET A 316 4.09 -39.56 8.51
N ASP A 317 3.12 -40.00 9.32
CA ASP A 317 2.41 -41.28 9.16
C ASP A 317 1.27 -41.22 8.11
N GLY A 318 1.12 -40.07 7.44
CA GLY A 318 0.02 -39.81 6.50
C GLY A 318 -1.30 -39.42 7.18
N LEU A 319 -1.35 -39.35 8.52
CA LEU A 319 -2.55 -39.04 9.29
C LEU A 319 -2.58 -37.59 9.78
N SER A 320 -1.56 -36.80 9.49
CA SER A 320 -1.45 -35.38 9.87
C SER A 320 -2.68 -34.57 9.48
N GLY A 321 -3.23 -34.77 8.27
CA GLY A 321 -4.47 -34.13 7.83
C GLY A 321 -5.71 -34.53 8.65
N ALA A 322 -5.84 -35.81 9.00
CA ALA A 322 -6.94 -36.31 9.84
C ALA A 322 -6.85 -35.77 11.27
N ASN A 323 -5.64 -35.68 11.82
CA ASN A 323 -5.38 -35.15 13.16
C ASN A 323 -5.67 -33.64 13.25
N ILE A 324 -5.27 -32.86 12.23
CA ILE A 324 -5.60 -31.43 12.14
C ILE A 324 -7.12 -31.24 12.00
N HIS A 325 -7.77 -32.01 11.12
CA HIS A 325 -9.21 -31.96 10.93
C HIS A 325 -9.96 -32.28 12.24
N GLN A 326 -9.58 -33.34 12.95
CA GLN A 326 -10.20 -33.68 14.25
C GLN A 326 -10.01 -32.59 15.31
N ARG A 327 -8.83 -31.95 15.35
CA ARG A 327 -8.58 -30.81 16.25
C ARG A 327 -9.47 -29.61 15.92
N ILE A 328 -9.60 -29.27 14.63
CA ILE A 328 -10.46 -28.16 14.19
C ILE A 328 -11.92 -28.48 14.52
N ILE A 329 -12.40 -29.68 14.19
CA ILE A 329 -13.77 -30.13 14.54
C ILE A 329 -13.98 -30.03 16.04
N LYS A 330 -13.05 -30.51 16.86
CA LYS A 330 -13.16 -30.45 18.32
C LYS A 330 -13.22 -29.00 18.83
N SER A 331 -12.37 -28.11 18.32
CA SER A 331 -12.40 -26.69 18.69
C SER A 331 -13.70 -25.98 18.27
N VAL A 332 -14.24 -26.31 17.10
CA VAL A 332 -15.49 -25.74 16.59
C VAL A 332 -16.70 -26.26 17.38
N VAL A 333 -16.67 -27.53 17.81
CA VAL A 333 -17.71 -28.13 18.66
C VAL A 333 -17.67 -27.55 20.08
N GLU A 334 -16.48 -27.36 20.65
CA GLU A 334 -16.28 -26.76 21.98
C GLU A 334 -16.66 -25.26 22.00
N GLU A 335 -16.36 -24.49 20.95
CA GLU A 335 -16.77 -23.07 20.83
C GLU A 335 -18.26 -22.88 20.54
N ARG A 336 -18.92 -23.86 19.90
CA ARG A 336 -20.36 -23.78 19.56
C ARG A 336 -21.28 -24.51 20.54
N GLY A 337 -20.73 -25.10 21.61
CA GLY A 337 -21.53 -25.63 22.72
C GLY A 337 -22.52 -26.74 22.34
N TYR A 338 -22.25 -27.51 21.28
CA TYR A 338 -23.04 -28.70 20.98
C TYR A 338 -22.56 -29.85 21.89
N LYS A 339 -23.32 -30.12 22.96
CA LYS A 339 -23.20 -31.33 23.77
C LYS A 339 -23.81 -32.53 23.07
#